data_AF-A0AAW6E1F3-F1
#
_entry.id   AF-A0AAW6E1F3-F1
#
_cell.length_a   1.000
_cell.length_b   1.000
_cell.length_c   1.000
_cell.angle_alpha   90.00
_cell.angle_beta   90.00
_cell.angle_gamma   90.00
#
_symmetry.space_group_name_H-M   'P 1'
#
loop_
_entity.id
_entity.type
_entity.pdbx_description
1 polymer ?
#
loop_
_entity_poly.entity_id
_entity_poly.type
_entity_poly.pdbx_seq_one_letter_code
_entity_poly.pdbx_strand_id
1 'polypeptide(L)' 'MKRSVTVNVNEEKLSAIEMYLEQKSTTLAAELDKYIEQLYSKVVPQNVRNFIDMKSMKKPARKTRNTLLPESEKNPEQ' A
#
# COMPACT_ATOMS: atom_id res chain seq x y z
N MET A 1 -0.48 3.52 6.16
CA MET A 1 -1.52 4.37 6.77
C MET A 1 -2.44 4.82 5.65
N LYS A 2 -3.77 4.69 5.80
CA LYS A 2 -4.74 5.16 4.80
C LYS A 2 -5.34 6.48 5.29
N ARG A 3 -5.67 7.40 4.38
CA ARG A 3 -6.43 8.62 4.66
C ARG A 3 -7.72 8.59 3.84
N SER A 4 -8.80 9.12 4.41
CA SER A 4 -10.09 9.21 3.74
C SER A 4 -10.31 10.61 3.20
N VAL A 5 -10.94 10.71 2.03
CA VAL A 5 -11.37 11.96 1.40
C VAL A 5 -12.86 11.83 1.11
N THR A 6 -13.65 12.82 1.52
CA THR A 6 -15.09 12.88 1.25
C THR A 6 -15.34 13.81 0.07
N VAL A 7 -16.17 13.37 -0.88
CA VAL A 7 -16.57 14.16 -2.05
C VAL A 7 -18.09 14.16 -2.14
N ASN A 8 -18.68 15.33 -2.34
CA ASN A 8 -20.13 15.48 -2.50
C ASN A 8 -20.46 15.43 -3.99
N VAL A 9 -21.43 14.60 -4.36
CA VAL A 9 -21.91 14.45 -5.73
C VAL A 9 -23.43 14.62 -5.72
N ASN A 10 -23.99 15.12 -6.83
CA ASN A 10 -25.44 15.17 -7.00
C ASN A 10 -26.02 13.75 -7.00
N GLU A 11 -27.16 13.58 -6.32
CA GLU A 11 -27.80 12.28 -6.10
C GLU A 11 -28.19 11.59 -7.41
N GLU A 12 -28.86 12.28 -8.34
CA GLU A 12 -29.29 11.69 -9.61
C GLU A 12 -28.09 11.21 -10.45
N LYS A 13 -27.00 11.98 -10.46
CA LYS A 13 -25.76 11.60 -11.12
C LYS A 13 -25.12 10.38 -10.47
N LEU A 14 -25.12 10.30 -9.15
CA LEU A 14 -24.58 9.17 -8.40
C LEU A 14 -25.38 7.89 -8.72
N SER A 15 -26.70 7.97 -8.64
CA SER A 15 -27.59 6.84 -8.96
C SER A 15 -27.39 6.33 -10.39
N ALA A 16 -27.25 7.24 -11.36
CA ALA A 16 -26.95 6.86 -12.74
C ALA A 16 -25.60 6.13 -12.84
N ILE A 17 -24.56 6.63 -12.17
CA ILE A 17 -23.24 5.99 -12.17
C ILE A 17 -23.34 4.57 -11.58
N GLU A 18 -23.95 4.40 -10.41
CA GLU A 18 -24.08 3.10 -9.74
C GLU A 18 -24.80 2.08 -10.63
N MET A 19 -25.92 2.48 -11.25
CA MET A 19 -26.68 1.62 -12.17
C MET A 19 -25.81 1.13 -13.35
N TYR A 20 -25.05 2.02 -13.98
CA TYR A 20 -24.20 1.64 -15.12
C TYR A 20 -22.94 0.86 -14.73
N LEU A 21 -22.46 1.01 -13.50
CA LEU A 21 -21.34 0.21 -12.98
C LEU A 21 -21.78 -1.22 -12.68
N GLU A 22 -22.99 -1.41 -12.16
CA GLU A 22 -23.57 -2.73 -11.91
C GLU A 22 -23.72 -3.52 -13.22
N GLN A 23 -24.16 -2.87 -14.30
CA GLN A 23 -24.19 -3.46 -15.65
C GLN A 23 -22.80 -3.92 -16.15
N LYS A 24 -21.74 -3.24 -15.71
CA LYS A 24 -20.34 -3.54 -16.05
C LYS A 24 -19.68 -4.49 -15.05
N SER A 25 -20.44 -5.04 -14.09
CA SER A 25 -19.92 -5.90 -13.01
C SER A 25 -18.76 -5.27 -12.23
N THR A 26 -18.80 -3.96 -12.03
CA THR A 26 -17.81 -3.22 -11.24
C THR A 26 -18.50 -2.39 -10.16
N THR A 27 -17.73 -1.87 -9.20
CA THR A 27 -18.25 -1.03 -8.12
C THR A 27 -17.70 0.38 -8.22
N LEU A 28 -18.44 1.35 -7.68
CA LEU A 28 -18.01 2.75 -7.63
C LEU A 28 -16.66 2.88 -6.92
N ALA A 29 -16.46 2.17 -5.81
CA ALA A 29 -15.21 2.17 -5.07
C ALA A 29 -14.02 1.68 -5.92
N ALA A 30 -14.18 0.58 -6.67
CA ALA A 30 -13.11 0.04 -7.50
C ALA A 30 -12.71 0.99 -8.64
N GLU A 31 -13.68 1.64 -9.30
CA GLU A 31 -13.37 2.64 -10.32
C GLU A 31 -12.72 3.88 -9.71
N LEU A 32 -13.19 4.36 -8.55
CA LEU A 32 -12.57 5.50 -7.85
C LEU A 32 -11.12 5.19 -7.43
N ASP A 33 -10.85 4.00 -6.90
CA ASP A 33 -9.49 3.57 -6.54
C ASP A 33 -8.56 3.61 -7.77
N LYS A 34 -9.03 3.10 -8.91
CA LYS A 34 -8.30 3.16 -10.18
C LYS A 34 -8.07 4.60 -10.65
N TYR A 35 -9.06 5.49 -10.55
CA TYR A 35 -8.89 6.90 -10.91
C TYR A 35 -7.90 7.60 -9.97
N ILE A 36 -7.85 7.25 -8.68
CA ILE A 36 -6.89 7.80 -7.73
C ILE A 36 -5.47 7.36 -8.09
N GLU A 37 -5.24 6.10 -8.46
CA GLU A 37 -3.93 5.62 -8.91
C GLU A 37 -3.46 6.32 -10.20
N GLN A 38 -4.38 6.53 -11.14
CA GLN A 38 -4.11 7.27 -12.37
C GLN A 38 -3.78 8.74 -12.07
N LEU A 39 -4.55 9.38 -11.17
CA LEU A 39 -4.32 10.74 -10.74
C LEU A 39 -2.95 10.89 -10.08
N TYR A 40 -2.58 9.96 -9.20
CA TYR A 40 -1.25 9.91 -8.59
C TYR A 40 -0.15 9.80 -9.66
N SER A 41 -0.31 8.89 -10.62
CA SER A 41 0.68 8.71 -11.68
C SER A 41 0.83 9.91 -12.61
N LYS A 42 -0.27 10.63 -12.87
CA LYS A 42 -0.30 11.81 -13.76
C LYS A 42 0.20 13.08 -13.08
N VAL A 43 -0.16 13.29 -11.81
CA VAL A 43 0.15 14.52 -11.07
C VAL A 43 1.50 14.43 -10.37
N VAL A 44 1.92 13.23 -9.93
CA VAL A 44 3.18 13.05 -9.20
C VAL A 44 4.30 12.65 -10.16
N PRO A 45 5.36 13.48 -10.27
CA PRO A 45 6.53 13.17 -11.09
C PRO A 45 7.19 11.83 -10.72
N GLN A 46 7.79 11.16 -11.71
CA GLN A 46 8.35 9.81 -11.53
C GLN A 46 9.41 9.75 -10.42
N ASN A 47 10.27 10.76 -10.29
CA ASN A 47 11.29 10.84 -9.23
C ASN A 47 10.67 10.86 -7.82
N VAL A 48 9.55 11.55 -7.64
CA VAL A 48 8.82 11.60 -6.36
C VAL A 48 8.13 10.27 -6.07
N ARG A 49 7.53 9.62 -7.08
CA ARG A 49 6.93 8.28 -6.93
C ARG A 49 7.96 7.25 -6.49
N ASN A 50 9.12 7.21 -7.16
CA ASN A 50 10.22 6.33 -6.82
C ASN A 50 10.71 6.56 -5.37
N PHE A 51 10.77 7.81 -4.92
CA PHE A 51 11.15 8.13 -3.54
C PHE A 51 10.14 7.58 -2.52
N ILE A 52 8.84 7.69 -2.81
CA ILE A 52 7.76 7.15 -1.96
C ILE A 52 7.84 5.62 -1.90
N ASP A 53 8.11 4.96 -3.03
CA ASP A 53 8.25 3.50 -3.10
C ASP A 53 9.49 3.03 -2.30
N MET A 54 10.63 3.70 -2.46
CA MET A 54 11.84 3.42 -1.67
C MET A 54 11.61 3.63 -0.17
N LYS A 55 10.87 4.68 0.23
CA LYS A 55 10.52 4.94 1.63
C LYS A 55 9.58 3.86 2.19
N SER A 56 8.71 3.31 1.34
CA SER A 56 7.81 2.21 1.69
C SER A 56 8.54 0.86 1.84
N MET A 57 9.61 0.64 1.08
CA MET A 57 10.49 -0.54 1.21
C MET A 57 11.44 -0.47 2.42
N LYS A 58 11.79 0.73 2.92
CA LYS A 58 12.60 0.92 4.13
C LYS A 58 11.83 0.70 5.43
N LYS A 59 10.93 -0.29 5.49
CA LYS A 59 10.54 -0.86 6.77
C LYS A 59 11.80 -1.52 7.35
N PRO A 60 12.18 -1.25 8.61
CA PRO A 60 13.38 -1.84 9.17
C PRO A 60 13.20 -3.35 9.14
N ALA A 61 14.05 -4.02 8.37
CA ALA A 61 14.21 -5.46 8.48
C ALA A 61 14.70 -5.71 9.90
N ARG A 62 13.77 -6.03 10.81
CA ARG A 62 14.06 -6.56 12.13
C ARG A 62 14.60 -7.97 11.91
N LYS A 63 15.82 -8.08 11.38
CA LYS A 63 16.56 -9.33 11.36
C LYS A 63 17.13 -9.49 12.75
N THR A 64 16.37 -10.19 13.58
CA THR A 64 16.84 -10.91 14.75
C THR A 64 18.08 -11.70 14.34
N ARG A 65 19.27 -11.15 14.58
CA ARG A 65 20.50 -11.95 14.56
C ARG A 65 20.68 -12.43 15.99
N ASN A 66 19.98 -13.51 16.33
CA ASN A 66 20.43 -14.40 17.38
C ASN A 66 21.79 -14.92 16.92
N THR A 67 22.85 -14.23 17.29
CA THR A 67 24.20 -14.78 17.26
C THR A 67 24.23 -15.83 18.35
N LEU A 68 23.97 -17.07 17.94
CA LEU A 68 24.36 -18.27 18.67
C LEU A 68 25.86 -18.12 19.00
N LEU A 69 26.17 -17.96 20.28
CA LEU A 69 27.51 -18.18 20.81
C LEU A 69 27.64 -19.67 21.11
N PRO A 70 28.54 -20.42 20.44
CA PRO A 70 28.98 -21.72 20.93
C PRO A 70 30.35 -21.54 21.61
N GLU A 71 30.36 -21.27 22.91
CA GLU A 71 31.49 -21.66 23.77
C GLU A 71 30.98 -22.93 24.48
N SER A 72 31.30 -24.15 24.03
CA SER A 72 32.61 -24.80 24.11
C SER A 72 33.34 -24.51 25.43
N GLU A 73 32.78 -24.97 26.55
CA GLU A 73 33.62 -25.39 27.67
C GLU A 73 33.81 -26.90 27.62
N LYS A 74 34.91 -27.26 26.96
CA LYS A 74 35.50 -28.59 26.91
C LYS A 74 36.17 -28.85 28.26
N ASN A 75 35.51 -29.60 29.14
CA ASN A 75 36.20 -30.33 30.21
C ASN A 75 36.62 -31.69 29.65
N PRO A 76 37.94 -31.96 29.56
CA PRO A 76 38.50 -33.02 30.38
C PRO A 76 39.84 -32.54 31.00
N GLU A 77 40.25 -32.95 32.19
CA GLU A 77 40.90 -34.24 32.44
C GLU A 77 41.22 -34.33 33.96
N GLN A 78 40.98 -35.52 34.50
CA GLN A 78 41.64 -36.20 35.64
C GLN A 78 41.70 -35.54 37.03
#